data_AF-A0A349DWH6-F1
#
_entry.id   AF-A0A349DWH6-F1
#
_cell.length_a   1.000
_cell.length_b   1.000
_cell.length_c   1.000
_cell.angle_alpha   90.00
_cell.angle_beta   90.00
_cell.angle_gamma   90.00
#
_symmetry.space_group_name_H-M   'P 1'
#
loop_
_entity.id
_entity.type
_entity.pdbx_description
1 polymer ?
#
loop_
_entity_poly.entity_id
_entity_poly.type
_entity_poly.pdbx_seq_one_letter_code
_entity_poly.pdbx_strand_id
1 'polypeptide(L)'
;MKQSLIFCIIFTSFISFTHAQSSIAEATDAGVKECLKTHPQAKEVLHSTFSVSHWVLQLHKASTNEELRKHHLTVKEVLHQQHIVDALYSMLGECSAIEKLREPLTNLHNVFKQHVVTEVITKKQENQENALFGDNTETIVRTKVVGTYKTIKEVRKQIRKMKRALQL
;
A
#
# COMPACT_ATOMS: atom_id res chain seq x y z
N MET A 1 -20.27 -18.43 -45.39
CA MET A 1 -21.05 -17.77 -44.31
C MET A 1 -20.92 -18.40 -42.91
N LYS A 2 -20.00 -19.34 -42.63
CA LYS A 2 -19.84 -19.94 -41.28
C LYS A 2 -18.69 -19.35 -40.43
N GLN A 3 -17.67 -18.74 -41.05
CA GLN A 3 -16.50 -18.19 -40.34
C GLN A 3 -16.75 -16.82 -39.69
N SER A 4 -17.68 -16.01 -40.22
CA SER A 4 -17.97 -14.68 -39.68
C SER A 4 -18.77 -14.72 -38.37
N LEU A 5 -19.64 -15.73 -38.19
CA LEU A 5 -20.43 -15.91 -36.96
C LEU A 5 -19.58 -16.35 -35.75
N ILE A 6 -18.52 -17.15 -35.98
CA ILE A 6 -17.62 -17.61 -34.91
C ILE A 6 -16.77 -16.44 -34.37
N PHE A 7 -16.33 -15.54 -35.25
CA PHE A 7 -15.58 -14.34 -34.85
C PHE A 7 -16.39 -13.42 -33.94
N CYS A 8 -17.68 -13.22 -34.20
CA CYS A 8 -18.54 -12.36 -33.38
C CYS A 8 -18.80 -12.95 -31.97
N ILE A 9 -18.88 -14.27 -31.83
CA ILE A 9 -19.11 -14.91 -30.52
C ILE A 9 -17.84 -14.85 -29.66
N ILE A 10 -16.65 -15.01 -30.26
CA ILE A 10 -15.38 -14.89 -29.54
C ILE A 10 -15.13 -13.43 -29.12
N PHE A 11 -15.45 -12.45 -29.97
CA PHE A 11 -15.25 -11.04 -29.66
C PHE A 11 -16.20 -10.54 -28.55
N THR A 12 -17.47 -10.94 -28.59
CA THR A 12 -18.46 -10.58 -27.55
C THR A 12 -18.17 -11.24 -26.21
N SER A 13 -17.68 -12.49 -26.20
CA SER A 13 -17.25 -13.16 -24.97
C SER A 13 -15.94 -12.60 -24.41
N PHE A 14 -15.00 -12.17 -25.25
CA PHE A 14 -13.78 -11.47 -24.80
C PHE A 14 -14.08 -10.08 -24.21
N ILE A 15 -14.94 -9.29 -24.86
CA ILE A 15 -15.34 -7.96 -24.35
C ILE A 15 -16.12 -8.09 -23.04
N SER A 16 -16.96 -9.12 -22.91
CA SER A 16 -17.68 -9.39 -21.65
C SER A 16 -16.74 -9.84 -20.53
N PHE A 17 -15.66 -10.55 -20.86
CA PHE A 17 -14.64 -10.98 -19.90
C PHE A 17 -13.76 -9.81 -19.43
N THR A 18 -13.40 -8.88 -20.31
CA THR A 18 -12.63 -7.68 -19.94
C THR A 18 -13.47 -6.66 -19.18
N HIS A 19 -14.76 -6.52 -19.47
CA HIS A 19 -15.67 -5.67 -18.69
C HIS A 19 -15.98 -6.24 -17.30
N ALA A 20 -16.03 -7.57 -17.16
CA ALA A 20 -16.21 -8.21 -15.85
C ALA A 20 -14.94 -8.10 -14.97
N GLN A 21 -13.73 -8.10 -15.54
CA GLN A 21 -12.48 -7.90 -14.78
C GLN A 21 -12.28 -6.48 -14.26
N SER A 22 -12.70 -5.44 -14.99
CA SER A 22 -12.64 -4.05 -14.47
C SER A 22 -13.64 -3.81 -13.32
N SER A 23 -14.71 -4.61 -13.23
CA SER A 23 -15.75 -4.46 -12.21
C SER A 23 -15.27 -4.71 -10.78
N ILE A 24 -14.32 -5.62 -10.55
CA ILE A 24 -13.87 -5.96 -9.18
C ILE A 24 -12.96 -4.86 -8.63
N ALA A 25 -12.00 -4.40 -9.42
CA ALA A 25 -11.12 -3.30 -9.04
C ALA A 25 -11.90 -2.00 -8.82
N GLU A 26 -12.81 -1.67 -9.74
CA GLU A 26 -13.66 -0.48 -9.63
C GLU A 26 -14.62 -0.56 -8.44
N ALA A 27 -15.27 -1.70 -8.21
CA ALA A 27 -16.14 -1.89 -7.04
C ALA A 27 -15.35 -1.83 -5.72
N THR A 28 -14.13 -2.38 -5.69
CA THR A 28 -13.27 -2.31 -4.50
C THR A 28 -12.86 -0.86 -4.23
N ASP A 29 -12.45 -0.12 -5.26
CA ASP A 29 -12.08 1.29 -5.13
C ASP A 29 -13.27 2.16 -4.70
N ALA A 30 -14.46 1.92 -5.25
CA ALA A 30 -15.68 2.61 -4.85
C ALA A 30 -16.04 2.30 -3.38
N GLY A 31 -15.95 1.03 -2.98
CA GLY A 31 -16.19 0.62 -1.60
C GLY A 31 -15.20 1.23 -0.62
N VAL A 32 -13.91 1.29 -0.98
CA VAL A 32 -12.88 1.96 -0.16
C VAL A 32 -13.20 3.44 0.01
N LYS A 33 -13.56 4.13 -1.08
CA LYS A 33 -13.94 5.55 -1.01
C LYS A 33 -15.15 5.79 -0.11
N GLU A 34 -16.12 4.89 -0.12
CA GLU A 34 -17.28 4.98 0.78
C GLU A 34 -16.85 4.78 2.24
N CYS A 35 -16.06 3.74 2.52
CA CYS A 35 -15.53 3.49 3.86
C CYS A 35 -14.70 4.69 4.37
N LEU A 36 -13.91 5.36 3.52
CA LEU A 36 -13.13 6.54 3.94
C LEU A 36 -13.98 7.71 4.45
N LYS A 37 -15.30 7.73 4.19
CA LYS A 37 -16.20 8.73 4.80
C LYS A 37 -16.41 8.49 6.30
N THR A 38 -16.36 7.24 6.74
CA THR A 38 -16.57 6.83 8.15
C THR A 38 -15.25 6.61 8.91
N HIS A 39 -14.11 6.55 8.22
CA HIS A 39 -12.78 6.38 8.82
C HIS A 39 -11.91 7.64 8.68
N PRO A 40 -12.06 8.66 9.56
CA PRO A 40 -11.33 9.92 9.43
C PRO A 40 -9.81 9.77 9.52
N GLN A 41 -9.31 8.84 10.35
CA GLN A 41 -7.87 8.56 10.47
C GLN A 41 -7.28 7.94 9.19
N ALA A 42 -7.98 7.00 8.56
CA ALA A 42 -7.54 6.42 7.29
C ALA A 42 -7.63 7.43 6.14
N LYS A 43 -8.63 8.33 6.18
CA LYS A 43 -8.81 9.40 5.18
C LYS A 43 -7.67 10.42 5.19
N GLU A 44 -7.08 10.70 6.35
CA GLU A 44 -5.93 11.61 6.45
C GLU A 44 -4.71 11.09 5.66
N VAL A 45 -4.51 9.77 5.67
CA VAL A 45 -3.37 9.12 4.99
C VAL A 45 -3.67 8.79 3.53
N LEU A 46 -4.86 8.25 3.24
CA LEU A 46 -5.21 7.75 1.91
C LEU A 46 -5.74 8.87 1.00
N HIS A 47 -6.31 9.93 1.57
CA HIS A 47 -7.09 10.98 0.88
C HIS A 47 -8.38 10.46 0.21
N SER A 48 -9.29 11.37 -0.11
CA SER A 48 -10.60 11.04 -0.72
C SER A 48 -10.50 10.50 -2.15
N THR A 49 -9.38 10.76 -2.83
CA THR A 49 -9.13 10.34 -4.21
C THR A 49 -8.39 9.02 -4.31
N PHE A 50 -8.12 8.35 -3.18
CA PHE A 50 -7.40 7.09 -3.15
C PHE A 50 -8.04 6.03 -4.04
N SER A 51 -7.19 5.23 -4.68
CA SER A 51 -7.56 4.04 -5.44
C SER A 51 -6.60 2.92 -5.06
N VAL A 52 -7.14 1.85 -4.49
CA VAL A 52 -6.37 0.65 -4.11
C VAL A 52 -5.82 0.01 -5.38
N SER A 53 -6.61 -0.05 -6.45
CA SER A 53 -6.18 -0.65 -7.72
C SER A 53 -4.97 0.08 -8.32
N HIS A 54 -5.02 1.41 -8.37
CA HIS A 54 -3.90 2.23 -8.85
C HIS A 54 -2.68 2.07 -7.95
N TRP A 55 -2.87 2.12 -6.63
CA TRP A 55 -1.79 1.91 -5.66
C TRP A 55 -1.09 0.56 -5.85
N VAL A 56 -1.84 -0.54 -6.01
CA VAL A 56 -1.29 -1.89 -6.24
C VAL A 56 -0.45 -1.94 -7.54
N LEU A 57 -0.92 -1.29 -8.61
CA LEU A 57 -0.19 -1.23 -9.88
C LEU A 57 1.11 -0.41 -9.77
N GLN A 58 1.05 0.75 -9.11
CA GLN A 58 2.23 1.60 -8.88
C GLN A 58 3.27 0.86 -8.03
N LEU A 59 2.84 0.23 -6.94
CA LEU A 59 3.74 -0.52 -6.07
C LEU A 59 4.32 -1.74 -6.79
N HIS A 60 3.55 -2.39 -7.68
CA HIS A 60 4.07 -3.47 -8.52
C HIS A 60 5.21 -2.97 -9.42
N LYS A 61 5.00 -1.86 -10.13
CA LYS A 61 5.99 -1.24 -11.03
C LYS A 61 7.24 -0.80 -10.26
N ALA A 62 7.06 -0.04 -9.18
CA ALA A 62 8.13 0.45 -8.32
C ALA A 62 8.94 -0.70 -7.69
N SER A 63 8.30 -1.83 -7.43
CA SER A 63 8.98 -3.00 -6.88
C SER A 63 9.77 -3.80 -7.91
N THR A 64 9.76 -3.49 -9.22
CA THR A 64 10.48 -4.28 -10.25
C THR A 64 11.99 -4.06 -10.19
N ASN A 65 12.78 -5.08 -10.57
CA ASN A 65 14.25 -4.98 -10.51
C ASN A 65 14.80 -3.88 -11.44
N GLU A 66 14.13 -3.62 -12.56
CA GLU A 66 14.55 -2.59 -13.50
C GLU A 66 14.29 -1.18 -12.93
N GLU A 67 13.10 -0.96 -12.36
CA GLU A 67 12.76 0.33 -11.77
C GLU A 67 13.63 0.61 -10.54
N LEU A 68 13.88 -0.39 -9.69
CA LEU A 68 14.77 -0.24 -8.52
C LEU A 68 16.22 0.06 -8.89
N ARG A 69 16.67 -0.32 -10.09
CA ARG A 69 18.01 0.05 -10.61
C ARG A 69 18.06 1.49 -11.09
N LYS A 70 16.95 2.02 -11.61
CA LYS A 70 16.83 3.40 -12.11
C LYS A 70 16.52 4.39 -10.97
N HIS A 71 15.64 3.98 -10.07
CA HIS A 71 15.11 4.77 -8.97
C HIS A 71 15.19 3.96 -7.67
N HIS A 72 16.18 4.29 -6.85
CA HIS A 72 16.29 3.71 -5.52
C HIS A 72 15.16 4.24 -4.64
N LEU A 73 14.43 3.33 -3.96
CA LEU A 73 13.39 3.70 -3.02
C LEU A 73 13.98 4.50 -1.85
N THR A 74 13.46 5.69 -1.63
CA THR A 74 13.83 6.53 -0.49
C THR A 74 13.13 6.06 0.78
N VAL A 75 13.72 6.39 1.94
CA VAL A 75 13.11 6.09 3.26
C VAL A 75 11.73 6.72 3.38
N LYS A 76 11.55 7.93 2.84
CA LYS A 76 10.27 8.65 2.85
C LYS A 76 9.18 7.90 2.07
N GLU A 77 9.51 7.37 0.89
CA GLU A 77 8.57 6.58 0.09
C GLU A 77 8.18 5.29 0.80
N VAL A 78 9.16 4.57 1.39
CA VAL A 78 8.88 3.33 2.13
C VAL A 78 7.97 3.59 3.33
N LEU A 79 8.23 4.66 4.09
CA LEU A 79 7.37 5.10 5.20
C LEU A 79 5.96 5.45 4.72
N HIS A 80 5.84 6.15 3.60
CA HIS A 80 4.54 6.47 3.03
C HIS A 80 3.76 5.21 2.65
N GLN A 81 4.44 4.21 2.04
CA GLN A 81 3.81 2.92 1.74
C GLN A 81 3.38 2.18 3.01
N GLN A 82 4.18 2.24 4.09
CA GLN A 82 3.79 1.67 5.38
C GLN A 82 2.53 2.35 5.92
N HIS A 83 2.47 3.68 5.95
CA HIS A 83 1.28 4.39 6.44
C HIS A 83 0.02 4.03 5.63
N ILE A 84 0.14 3.89 4.30
CA ILE A 84 -0.96 3.42 3.44
C ILE A 84 -1.41 2.02 3.86
N VAL A 85 -0.46 1.10 4.07
CA VAL A 85 -0.78 -0.27 4.49
C VAL A 85 -1.42 -0.31 5.88
N ASP A 86 -0.93 0.51 6.81
CA ASP A 86 -1.48 0.61 8.17
C ASP A 86 -2.91 1.17 8.16
N ALA A 87 -3.17 2.18 7.33
CA ALA A 87 -4.51 2.73 7.12
C ALA A 87 -5.47 1.73 6.47
N LEU A 88 -5.00 0.95 5.48
CA LEU A 88 -5.81 -0.10 4.88
C LEU A 88 -6.04 -1.27 5.84
N TYR A 89 -5.05 -1.58 6.67
CA TYR A 89 -5.14 -2.65 7.68
C TYR A 89 -6.14 -2.28 8.79
N SER A 90 -6.15 -1.03 9.26
CA SER A 90 -7.10 -0.58 10.28
C SER A 90 -8.56 -0.56 9.80
N MET A 91 -8.77 -0.46 8.48
CA MET A 91 -10.10 -0.58 7.87
C MET A 91 -10.58 -2.03 7.71
N LEU A 92 -9.71 -3.04 7.92
CA LEU A 92 -10.11 -4.45 7.87
C LEU A 92 -11.09 -4.75 9.01
N GLY A 93 -12.16 -5.50 8.71
CA GLY A 93 -13.28 -5.78 9.62
C GLY A 93 -14.45 -4.81 9.47
N GLU A 94 -14.17 -3.56 9.06
CA GLU A 94 -15.18 -2.52 8.92
C GLU A 94 -15.54 -2.25 7.45
N CYS A 95 -14.59 -2.47 6.53
CA CYS A 95 -14.78 -2.26 5.11
C CYS A 95 -14.82 -3.60 4.34
N SER A 96 -16.01 -4.06 3.96
CA SER A 96 -16.23 -5.33 3.24
C SER A 96 -15.52 -5.39 1.88
N ALA A 97 -15.28 -4.25 1.25
CA ALA A 97 -14.63 -4.15 -0.06
C ALA A 97 -13.17 -4.63 -0.02
N ILE A 98 -12.46 -4.37 1.08
CA ILE A 98 -11.04 -4.72 1.23
C ILE A 98 -10.83 -6.09 1.90
N GLU A 99 -11.89 -6.76 2.33
CA GLU A 99 -11.79 -8.07 3.00
C GLU A 99 -11.16 -9.15 2.12
N LYS A 100 -11.39 -9.07 0.81
CA LYS A 100 -10.73 -9.95 -0.17
C LYS A 100 -9.21 -9.78 -0.19
N LEU A 101 -8.71 -8.66 0.34
CA LEU A 101 -7.29 -8.32 0.46
C LEU A 101 -6.74 -8.53 1.88
N ARG A 102 -7.54 -9.10 2.81
CA ARG A 102 -7.13 -9.31 4.21
C ARG A 102 -5.79 -10.04 4.33
N GLU A 103 -5.64 -11.18 3.67
CA GLU A 103 -4.40 -11.99 3.74
C GLU A 103 -3.18 -11.23 3.20
N PRO A 104 -3.18 -10.68 1.97
CA PRO A 104 -2.01 -9.95 1.47
C PRO A 104 -1.73 -8.65 2.23
N LEU A 105 -2.75 -7.91 2.70
CA LEU A 105 -2.57 -6.71 3.51
C LEU A 105 -1.96 -7.02 4.88
N THR A 106 -2.45 -8.05 5.56
CA THR A 106 -1.90 -8.49 6.86
C THR A 106 -0.42 -8.88 6.72
N ASN A 107 -0.09 -9.61 5.65
CA ASN A 107 1.28 -9.99 5.38
C ASN A 107 2.18 -8.79 5.04
N LEU A 108 1.69 -7.83 4.25
CA LEU A 108 2.42 -6.58 3.98
C LEU A 108 2.64 -5.77 5.25
N HIS A 109 1.62 -5.62 6.08
CA HIS A 109 1.71 -4.93 7.36
C HIS A 109 2.79 -5.55 8.26
N ASN A 110 2.82 -6.88 8.36
CA ASN A 110 3.85 -7.59 9.12
C ASN A 110 5.25 -7.38 8.55
N VAL A 111 5.41 -7.40 7.22
CA VAL A 111 6.69 -7.13 6.56
C VAL A 111 7.16 -5.71 6.86
N PHE A 112 6.31 -4.70 6.71
CA PHE A 112 6.69 -3.31 7.02
C PHE A 112 7.01 -3.12 8.50
N LYS A 113 6.22 -3.69 9.42
CA LYS A 113 6.47 -3.63 10.87
C LYS A 113 7.81 -4.26 11.30
N GLN A 114 8.24 -5.32 10.61
CA GLN A 114 9.51 -5.99 10.90
C GLN A 114 10.73 -5.25 10.32
N HIS A 115 10.56 -4.49 9.23
CA HIS A 115 11.68 -3.95 8.45
C HIS A 115 11.79 -2.43 8.50
N VAL A 116 10.74 -1.72 8.93
CA VAL A 116 10.79 -0.29 9.22
C VAL A 116 10.89 -0.12 10.73
N VAL A 117 12.11 0.16 11.19
CA VAL A 117 12.40 0.37 12.61
C VAL A 117 12.43 1.87 12.86
N THR A 118 11.46 2.37 13.62
CA THR A 118 11.48 3.74 14.15
C THR A 118 12.26 3.72 15.46
N GLU A 119 13.53 4.14 15.41
CA GLU A 119 14.36 4.34 16.60
C GLU A 119 14.04 5.72 17.17
N VAL A 120 13.43 5.77 18.35
CA VAL A 120 13.27 7.01 19.12
C VAL A 120 14.53 7.23 19.93
N ILE A 121 15.37 8.19 19.53
CA ILE A 121 16.56 8.58 20.27
C ILE A 121 16.23 9.85 21.05
N THR A 122 16.08 9.71 22.36
CA THR A 122 16.02 10.86 23.27
C THR A 122 17.45 11.35 23.52
N LYS A 123 17.80 12.52 22.99
CA LYS A 123 19.08 13.18 23.31
C LYS A 123 18.86 14.17 24.45
N LYS A 124 19.65 14.03 25.52
CA LYS A 124 19.83 15.10 26.50
C LYS A 124 20.83 16.11 25.92
N GLN A 125 20.49 17.40 25.87
CA GLN A 125 21.43 18.45 25.50
C GLN A 125 22.42 18.65 26.67
N GLU A 126 23.71 18.37 26.46
CA GLU A 126 24.74 18.46 27.52
C GLU A 126 25.22 19.89 27.82
N ASN A 127 24.85 20.90 27.01
CA ASN A 127 25.41 22.25 27.14
C ASN A 127 24.35 23.33 27.35
N GLN A 128 23.78 23.42 28.56
CA GLN A 128 23.23 24.69 29.07
C GLN A 128 23.35 24.74 30.61
N GLU A 129 24.45 25.32 31.12
CA GLU A 129 24.63 25.65 32.55
C GLU A 129 23.59 26.68 33.09
N ASN A 130 22.51 26.99 32.36
CA ASN A 130 21.52 28.03 32.72
C ASN A 130 20.06 27.69 32.32
N ALA A 131 19.63 26.43 32.43
CA ALA A 131 18.21 26.09 32.24
C ALA A 131 17.40 26.32 33.53
N LEU A 132 16.70 27.46 33.62
CA LEU A 132 15.82 27.79 34.75
C LEU A 132 14.51 26.95 34.80
N PHE A 133 14.23 26.15 33.76
CA PHE A 133 13.02 25.33 33.65
C PHE A 133 13.31 24.02 32.90
N GLY A 134 13.35 22.90 33.63
CA GLY A 134 13.22 21.52 33.11
C GLY A 134 14.34 20.97 32.20
N ASP A 135 14.58 19.66 32.28
CA ASP A 135 15.45 18.94 31.34
C ASP A 135 14.89 19.09 29.91
N ASN A 136 15.53 19.91 29.07
CA ASN A 136 15.23 20.00 27.64
C ASN A 136 15.71 18.72 26.94
N THR A 137 14.85 17.69 26.90
CA THR A 137 15.09 16.47 26.12
C THR A 137 14.59 16.66 24.69
N GLU A 138 15.49 16.59 23.70
CA GLU A 138 15.08 16.51 22.30
C GLU A 138 14.80 15.04 21.95
N THR A 139 13.54 14.76 21.58
CA THR A 139 13.16 13.45 21.05
C THR A 139 13.40 13.44 19.54
N ILE A 140 14.44 12.76 19.09
CA ILE A 140 14.75 12.58 17.67
C ILE A 140 14.22 11.22 17.23
N VAL A 141 13.16 11.19 16.42
CA VAL A 141 12.68 9.96 15.79
C VAL A 141 13.49 9.70 14.52
N ARG A 142 14.34 8.66 14.53
CA ARG A 142 15.06 8.18 13.35
C ARG A 142 14.39 6.94 12.81
N THR A 143 13.84 7.02 11.60
CA THR A 143 13.36 5.83 10.90
C THR A 143 14.49 5.19 10.11
N LYS A 144 14.80 3.94 10.41
CA LYS A 144 15.69 3.10 9.62
C LYS A 144 14.88 2.04 8.88
N VAL A 145 15.00 2.03 7.56
CA VAL A 145 14.46 0.95 6.71
C VAL A 145 15.54 -0.11 6.56
N VAL A 146 15.41 -1.23 7.28
CA VAL A 146 16.29 -2.38 7.17
C VAL A 146 15.74 -3.32 6.10
N GLY A 147 15.77 -2.86 4.85
CA GLY A 147 15.28 -3.63 3.70
C GLY A 147 16.40 -4.45 3.05
N THR A 148 16.32 -5.77 3.13
CA THR A 148 17.12 -6.67 2.26
C THR A 148 16.39 -6.94 0.93
N TYR A 149 17.11 -7.47 -0.07
CA TYR A 149 16.51 -7.97 -1.32
C TYR A 149 15.35 -8.96 -1.09
N LYS A 150 15.44 -9.74 0.00
CA LYS A 150 14.40 -10.70 0.41
C LYS A 150 13.08 -10.00 0.75
N THR A 151 13.15 -8.87 1.46
CA THR A 151 12.01 -8.00 1.78
C THR A 151 11.28 -7.53 0.53
N ILE A 152 12.02 -7.04 -0.47
CA ILE A 152 11.44 -6.56 -1.74
C ILE A 152 10.75 -7.70 -2.49
N LYS A 153 11.34 -8.91 -2.47
CA LYS A 153 10.73 -10.11 -3.06
C LYS A 153 9.43 -10.52 -2.37
N GLU A 154 9.38 -10.41 -1.04
CA GLU A 154 8.18 -10.70 -0.24
C GLU A 154 7.08 -9.67 -0.48
N VAL A 155 7.41 -8.37 -0.48
CA VAL A 155 6.49 -7.28 -0.86
C VAL A 155 5.93 -7.53 -2.26
N ARG A 156 6.78 -7.82 -3.24
CA ARG A 156 6.36 -8.12 -4.63
C ARG A 156 5.44 -9.35 -4.70
N LYS A 157 5.66 -10.37 -3.87
CA LYS A 157 4.80 -11.56 -3.79
C LYS A 157 3.40 -11.21 -3.31
N GLN A 158 3.27 -10.40 -2.27
CA GLN A 158 1.96 -9.99 -1.75
C GLN A 158 1.23 -9.07 -2.73
N ILE A 159 1.93 -8.12 -3.35
CA ILE A 159 1.34 -7.26 -4.38
C ILE A 159 0.79 -8.07 -5.55
N ARG A 160 1.49 -9.13 -6.00
CA ARG A 160 0.98 -10.04 -7.03
C ARG A 160 -0.31 -10.76 -6.60
N LYS A 161 -0.43 -11.12 -5.32
CA LYS A 161 -1.68 -11.70 -4.79
C LYS A 161 -2.81 -10.68 -4.81
N MET A 162 -2.54 -9.43 -4.39
CA MET A 162 -3.53 -8.34 -4.45
C MET A 162 -3.98 -8.06 -5.89
N LYS A 163 -3.02 -8.00 -6.83
CA LYS A 163 -3.30 -7.81 -8.25
C LYS A 163 -4.27 -8.88 -8.78
N ARG A 164 -4.05 -10.15 -8.44
CA ARG A 164 -4.94 -11.26 -8.80
C ARG A 164 -6.33 -11.15 -8.16
N ALA A 165 -6.38 -10.77 -6.87
CA ALA A 165 -7.66 -10.60 -6.15
C ALA A 165 -8.51 -9.47 -6.74
N LEU A 166 -7.85 -8.42 -7.24
CA LEU A 166 -8.49 -7.28 -7.90
C LEU A 166 -8.73 -7.49 -9.41
N GLN A 167 -8.29 -8.61 -9.97
CA GLN A 167 -8.35 -8.91 -11.41
C GLN A 167 -7.70 -7.84 -12.31
N LEU A 168 -6.53 -7.33 -11.87
CA LEU A 168 -5.70 -6.35 -12.55
C LEU A 168 -4.57 -6.98 -13.39
#